data_AF-A0A2V6DSQ6-F1
#
_entry.id   AF-A0A2V6DSQ6-F1
#
_cell.length_a   1.000
_cell.length_b   1.000
_cell.length_c   1.000
_cell.angle_alpha   90.00
_cell.angle_beta   90.00
_cell.angle_gamma   90.00
#
_symmetry.space_group_name_H-M   'P 1'
#
loop_
_entity.id
_entity.type
_entity.pdbx_description
1 polymer ?
#
loop_
_entity_poly.entity_id
_entity_poly.type
_entity_poly.pdbx_seq_one_letter_code
_entity_poly.pdbx_strand_id
1 'polypeptide(L)'
;MVDNALTVRRATPAARDAFNILPTDIGRPLSELRPNIDVPDLENILREVIETLGTRERKVTDNNGRQYSLRIRPYRSTDNKIDGAVLTLIDIDGAA
;
A
#
# COMPACT_ATOMS: atom_id res chain seq x y z
N MET A 1 1.88 1.57 5.76
CA MET A 1 2.34 2.97 5.71
C MET A 1 3.69 3.00 5.07
N VAL A 2 3.82 3.81 4.03
CA VAL A 2 5.08 4.11 3.37
C VAL A 2 5.41 5.58 3.53
N ASP A 3 6.69 5.92 3.43
CA ASP A 3 7.15 7.31 3.40
C ASP A 3 7.11 7.88 1.97
N ASN A 4 7.58 9.12 1.79
CA ASN A 4 7.69 9.78 0.49
C ASN A 4 8.68 9.09 -0.47
N ALA A 5 9.65 8.35 0.06
CA ALA A 5 10.56 7.52 -0.74
C ALA A 5 9.94 6.15 -1.08
N LEU A 6 8.63 5.97 -0.85
CA LEU A 6 7.90 4.70 -1.03
C LEU A 6 8.49 3.56 -0.20
N THR A 7 9.14 3.88 0.91
CA THR A 7 9.79 2.93 1.80
C THR A 7 8.81 2.49 2.89
N VAL A 8 8.72 1.18 3.14
CA VAL A 8 7.81 0.63 4.15
C VAL A 8 8.28 1.02 5.54
N ARG A 9 7.52 1.93 6.16
CA ARG A 9 7.82 2.40 7.51
C ARG A 9 7.08 1.58 8.58
N ARG A 10 5.86 1.13 8.26
CA ARG A 10 5.04 0.32 9.16
C ARG A 10 4.01 -0.48 8.39
N ALA A 11 3.86 -1.76 8.72
CA ALA A 11 2.82 -2.62 8.18
C ALA A 11 2.08 -3.32 9.33
N THR A 12 0.75 -3.40 9.23
CA THR A 12 -0.08 -4.23 10.12
C THR A 12 0.04 -5.69 9.72
N PRO A 13 -0.22 -6.66 10.61
CA PRO A 13 -0.16 -8.09 10.27
C PRO A 13 -0.96 -8.44 9.00
N ALA A 14 -2.20 -7.94 8.87
CA ALA A 14 -3.00 -8.14 7.66
C ALA A 14 -2.37 -7.57 6.38
N ALA A 15 -1.74 -6.40 6.45
CA ALA A 15 -1.02 -5.83 5.32
C ALA A 15 0.25 -6.64 4.98
N ARG A 16 0.88 -7.26 5.99
CA ARG A 16 2.07 -8.10 5.81
C ARG A 16 1.75 -9.39 5.08
N ASP A 17 0.61 -10.02 5.34
CA ASP A 17 0.15 -11.19 4.57
C ASP A 17 -0.09 -10.82 3.09
N ALA A 18 -0.87 -9.77 2.83
CA ALA A 18 -1.25 -9.41 1.46
C ALA A 18 -0.08 -8.85 0.61
N PHE A 19 0.81 -8.06 1.22
CA PHE A 19 1.99 -7.51 0.55
C PHE A 19 3.25 -8.38 0.74
N ASN A 20 3.13 -9.53 1.40
CA ASN A 20 4.24 -10.41 1.76
C ASN A 20 5.41 -9.67 2.45
N ILE A 21 5.11 -8.77 3.39
CA ILE A 21 6.09 -7.91 4.06
C ILE A 21 6.63 -8.61 5.31
N LEU A 22 7.91 -8.96 5.29
CA LEU A 22 8.59 -9.51 6.46
C LEU A 22 8.91 -8.39 7.46
N PRO A 23 9.09 -8.71 8.75
CA PRO A 23 9.46 -7.68 9.73
C PRO A 23 10.87 -7.13 9.46
N THR A 24 11.70 -7.91 8.75
CA THR A 24 13.03 -7.54 8.26
C THR A 24 12.99 -6.60 7.06
N ASP A 25 11.85 -6.48 6.37
CA ASP A 25 11.68 -5.61 5.21
C ASP A 25 11.23 -4.20 5.58
N ILE A 26 11.05 -3.92 6.88
CA ILE A 26 10.80 -2.56 7.35
C ILE A 26 12.03 -1.70 7.05
N GLY A 27 11.84 -0.60 6.33
CA GLY A 27 12.92 0.23 5.80
C GLY A 27 13.34 -0.08 4.37
N ARG A 28 12.67 -1.03 3.69
CA ARG A 28 12.88 -1.30 2.25
C ARG A 28 11.88 -0.58 1.35
N PRO A 29 12.28 -0.19 0.13
CA PRO A 29 11.37 0.36 -0.86
C PRO A 29 10.31 -0.66 -1.25
N LEU A 30 9.07 -0.21 -1.39
CA LEU A 30 7.93 -1.04 -1.79
C LEU A 30 8.14 -1.71 -3.14
N SER A 31 8.94 -1.08 -4.02
CA SER A 31 9.32 -1.58 -5.34
C SER A 31 10.17 -2.86 -5.30
N GLU A 32 10.97 -3.05 -4.24
CA GLU A 32 11.75 -4.27 -4.04
C GLU A 32 10.92 -5.39 -3.41
N LEU A 33 9.78 -5.04 -2.81
CA LEU A 33 8.85 -6.00 -2.25
C LEU A 33 8.00 -6.58 -3.38
N ARG A 34 7.84 -7.90 -3.35
CA ARG A 34 6.91 -8.57 -4.27
C ARG A 34 5.57 -8.74 -3.56
N PRO A 35 4.60 -7.82 -3.78
CA PRO A 35 3.25 -8.02 -3.28
C PRO A 35 2.70 -9.35 -3.77
N ASN A 36 1.90 -10.00 -2.93
CA ASN A 36 1.17 -11.20 -3.33
C ASN A 36 -0.14 -10.85 -4.09
N ILE A 37 -0.36 -9.55 -4.34
CA ILE A 37 -1.48 -8.97 -5.07
C ILE A 37 -1.05 -8.42 -6.42
N ASP A 38 -1.91 -8.56 -7.42
CA ASP A 38 -1.66 -8.07 -8.78
C ASP A 38 -1.89 -6.55 -8.85
N VAL A 39 -0.82 -5.79 -8.63
CA VAL A 39 -0.83 -4.32 -8.71
C VAL A 39 0.47 -3.80 -9.34
N PRO A 40 0.64 -3.94 -10.67
CA PRO A 40 1.84 -3.46 -11.35
C PRO A 40 2.00 -1.94 -11.27
N ASP A 41 0.90 -1.19 -11.21
CA ASP A 41 0.91 0.28 -11.17
C ASP A 41 1.02 0.88 -9.76
N LEU A 42 1.29 0.06 -8.73
CA LEU A 42 1.22 0.49 -7.34
C LEU A 42 2.08 1.73 -7.05
N GLU A 43 3.30 1.71 -7.60
CA GLU A 43 4.28 2.78 -7.44
C GLU A 43 3.79 4.09 -8.09
N ASN A 44 3.22 4.00 -9.29
CA ASN A 44 2.64 5.15 -9.98
C ASN A 44 1.44 5.70 -9.22
N ILE A 45 0.55 4.84 -8.72
CA ILE A 45 -0.60 5.28 -7.93
C ILE A 45 -0.13 5.98 -6.64
N LEU A 46 0.90 5.46 -5.98
CA LEU A 46 1.45 6.10 -4.78
C LEU A 46 2.03 7.48 -5.09
N ARG A 47 2.81 7.61 -6.17
CA ARG A 47 3.32 8.91 -6.63
C ARG A 47 2.18 9.87 -6.94
N GLU A 48 1.19 9.43 -7.71
CA GLU A 48 0.02 10.26 -8.03
C GLU A 48 -0.72 10.69 -6.75
N VAL A 49 -0.92 9.81 -5.77
CA VAL A 49 -1.61 10.13 -4.51
C VAL A 49 -0.81 11.16 -3.70
N ILE A 50 0.51 11.01 -3.66
CA ILE A 50 1.41 11.96 -3.01
C ILE A 50 1.34 13.31 -3.74
N GLU A 51 1.56 13.35 -5.05
CA GLU A 51 1.58 14.60 -5.83
C GLU A 51 0.23 15.31 -5.87
N THR A 52 -0.86 14.59 -6.13
CA THR A 52 -2.21 15.16 -6.24
C THR A 52 -2.87 15.39 -4.89
N LEU A 53 -2.34 14.80 -3.82
CA LEU A 53 -2.98 14.73 -2.51
C LEU A 53 -4.39 14.10 -2.58
N GLY A 54 -4.68 13.34 -3.63
CA GLY A 54 -5.93 12.65 -3.87
C GLY A 54 -5.91 11.26 -3.25
N THR A 55 -7.02 10.83 -2.64
CA THR A 55 -7.18 9.43 -2.24
C THR A 55 -7.50 8.60 -3.48
N ARG A 56 -6.85 7.44 -3.63
CA ARG A 56 -7.14 6.46 -4.68
C ARG A 56 -7.64 5.17 -4.07
N GLU A 57 -8.56 4.52 -4.75
CA GLU A 57 -9.09 3.20 -4.37
C GLU A 57 -9.14 2.32 -5.62
N ARG A 58 -8.70 1.08 -5.50
CA ARG A 58 -8.68 0.10 -6.59
C ARG A 58 -8.96 -1.28 -6.05
N LYS A 59 -9.70 -2.08 -6.81
CA LYS A 59 -9.85 -3.51 -6.54
C LYS A 59 -8.64 -4.25 -7.09
N VAL A 60 -8.07 -5.11 -6.27
CA VAL A 60 -6.86 -5.88 -6.56
C VAL A 60 -7.13 -7.33 -6.17
N THR A 61 -6.56 -8.28 -6.88
CA THR A 61 -6.76 -9.70 -6.59
C THR A 61 -5.42 -10.28 -6.17
N ASP A 62 -5.41 -11.14 -5.15
CA ASP A 62 -4.20 -11.88 -4.78
C ASP A 62 -3.95 -13.08 -5.70
N ASN A 63 -2.76 -13.67 -5.58
CA ASN A 63 -2.38 -14.89 -6.30
C ASN A 63 -3.25 -16.11 -5.95
N ASN A 64 -4.00 -16.07 -4.84
CA ASN A 64 -4.93 -17.12 -4.42
C ASN A 64 -6.36 -16.89 -4.95
N GLY A 65 -6.60 -15.82 -5.72
CA GLY A 65 -7.90 -15.46 -6.29
C GLY A 65 -8.80 -14.64 -5.37
N ARG A 66 -8.32 -14.22 -4.18
CA ARG A 66 -9.08 -13.38 -3.24
C ARG A 66 -9.09 -11.94 -3.69
N GLN A 67 -10.25 -11.31 -3.64
CA GLN A 67 -10.39 -9.90 -3.97
C GLN A 67 -10.18 -8.99 -2.75
N TYR A 68 -9.34 -7.98 -2.92
CA TYR A 68 -9.09 -6.93 -1.94
C TYR A 68 -9.43 -5.56 -2.53
N SER A 69 -10.01 -4.67 -1.74
CA SER A 69 -10.07 -3.25 -2.02
C SER A 69 -8.84 -2.57 -1.43
N LEU A 70 -7.94 -2.15 -2.30
CA LEU A 70 -6.75 -1.37 -1.96
C LEU A 70 -7.09 0.12 -1.98
N ARG A 71 -7.00 0.76 -0.83
CA ARG A 71 -7.20 2.18 -0.65
C ARG A 71 -5.90 2.86 -0.26
N ILE A 72 -5.52 3.88 -1.00
CA ILE A 72 -4.27 4.62 -0.83
C ILE A 72 -4.61 6.06 -0.51
N ARG A 73 -4.17 6.53 0.65
CA ARG A 73 -4.44 7.88 1.15
C ARG A 73 -3.12 8.60 1.38
N PRO A 74 -3.02 9.88 0.99
CA PRO A 74 -1.83 10.66 1.29
C PRO A 74 -1.78 10.92 2.81
N TYR A 75 -0.58 10.79 3.37
CA TYR A 75 -0.33 11.08 4.79
C TYR A 75 0.54 12.32 4.90
N ARG A 76 0.00 13.35 5.55
CA ARG A 76 0.68 14.61 5.78
C ARG A 76 1.20 14.66 7.21
N SER A 77 2.44 15.07 7.35
CA SER A 77 3.05 15.34 8.65
C SER A 77 2.48 16.62 9.26
N THR A 78 2.75 16.84 10.54
CA THR A 78 2.41 18.10 11.25
C THR A 78 3.10 19.32 10.64
N ASP A 79 4.23 19.16 9.96
CA ASP A 79 4.95 20.21 9.22
C ASP A 79 4.29 20.54 7.85
N ASN A 80 3.08 20.03 7.58
CA ASN A 80 2.35 20.19 6.32
C ASN A 80 3.08 19.64 5.08
N LYS A 81 4.18 18.91 5.27
CA LYS A 81 4.89 18.14 4.25
C LYS A 81 4.24 16.77 4.07
N ILE A 82 4.34 16.26 2.85
CA ILE A 82 3.89 14.91 2.55
C ILE A 82 4.92 13.95 3.14
N ASP A 83 4.55 13.28 4.23
CA ASP A 83 5.42 12.32 4.92
C ASP A 83 5.36 10.97 4.19
N GLY A 84 4.29 10.71 3.43
CA GLY A 84 4.16 9.55 2.55
C GLY A 84 2.70 9.19 2.27
N ALA A 85 2.43 7.89 2.23
CA ALA A 85 1.09 7.36 1.95
C ALA A 85 0.72 6.20 2.88
N VAL A 86 -0.56 6.13 3.22
CA VAL A 86 -1.16 5.01 3.96
C VAL A 86 -1.94 4.17 2.97
N LEU A 87 -1.51 2.91 2.85
CA LEU A 87 -2.23 1.88 2.13
C LEU A 87 -3.06 1.08 3.12
N THR A 88 -4.33 0.88 2.78
CA THR A 88 -5.28 0.05 3.50
C THR A 88 -5.80 -0.99 2.53
N LEU A 89 -5.71 -2.26 2.90
CA LEU A 89 -6.37 -3.36 2.19
C LEU A 89 -7.59 -3.78 2.97
N ILE A 90 -8.71 -3.92 2.28
CA ILE A 90 -9.96 -4.42 2.82
C ILE A 90 -10.29 -5.67 2.02
N ASP A 91 -10.46 -6.79 2.70
CA ASP A 91 -10.95 -8.00 2.05
C ASP A 91 -12.38 -7.75 1.55
N ILE A 92 -12.58 -7.88 0.25
CA ILE A 92 -13.89 -7.76 -0.40
C ILE A 92 -14.31 -9.10 -1.02
N ASP A 93 -13.52 -10.15 -0.81
CA ASP A 93 -13.82 -11.51 -1.21
C ASP A 93 -15.01 -11.99 -0.39
N GLY A 94 -16.20 -11.79 -0.95
CA GLY A 94 -17.47 -12.16 -0.35
C GLY A 94 -17.65 -13.67 -0.36
N ALA A 95 -16.98 -14.37 0.56
CA ALA A 95 -17.36 -15.72 0.96
C ALA A 95 -18.04 -15.64 2.34
N ALA A 96 -19.33 -15.29 2.32
CA ALA A 96 -20.29 -15.68 3.35
C ALA A 96 -21.05 -16.92 2.85
#